data_AF-A0A6L7WTJ8-F1
#
_entry.id   AF-A0A6L7WTJ8-F1
#
_cell.length_a   1.000
_cell.length_b   1.000
_cell.length_c   1.000
_cell.angle_alpha   90.00
_cell.angle_beta   90.00
_cell.angle_gamma   90.00
#
_symmetry.space_group_name_H-M   'P 1'
#
loop_
_entity.id
_entity.type
_entity.pdbx_description
1 polymer ?
#
loop_
_entity_poly.entity_id
_entity_poly.type
_entity_poly.pdbx_seq_one_letter_code
_entity_poly.pdbx_strand_id
1 'polypeptide(L)' 'MVRVPGSVLGAAILGSQITGFPVTYEAGGKQYLTVPVGGAAIFRMSNYAPELEAPMGSNVLVTFALPPSR' A
#
# COMPACT_ATOMS: atom_id res chain seq x y z
N MET A 1 -5.59 23.43 -13.49
CA MET A 1 -5.54 22.45 -12.38
C MET A 1 -6.72 21.51 -12.54
N VAL A 2 -6.51 20.26 -12.94
CA VAL A 2 -7.60 19.28 -13.05
C VAL A 2 -7.83 18.70 -11.65
N ARG A 3 -9.02 18.93 -11.08
CA ARG A 3 -9.43 18.30 -9.83
C ARG A 3 -10.05 16.96 -10.17
N VAL A 4 -9.36 15.87 -9.84
CA VAL A 4 -9.94 14.53 -9.87
C VAL A 4 -10.67 14.31 -8.53
N PRO A 5 -11.94 13.88 -8.51
CA PRO A 5 -12.64 13.56 -7.26
C PRO A 5 -11.95 12.41 -6.51
N GLY A 6 -11.96 12.45 -5.18
CA GLY A 6 -11.32 11.47 -4.29
C GLY A 6 -12.04 10.11 -4.21
N SER A 7 -12.64 9.64 -5.30
CA SER A 7 -13.26 8.32 -5.36
C SER A 7 -12.19 7.23 -5.41
N VAL A 8 -12.38 6.16 -4.64
CA VAL A 8 -11.52 4.97 -4.67
C VAL A 8 -11.71 4.24 -6.02
N LEU A 9 -10.64 4.12 -6.80
CA LEU A 9 -10.66 3.45 -8.11
C LEU A 9 -10.22 1.97 -8.05
N GLY A 10 -9.57 1.58 -6.96
CA GLY A 10 -9.12 0.22 -6.70
C GLY A 10 -8.50 0.09 -5.31
N ALA A 11 -8.55 -1.11 -4.74
CA ALA A 11 -7.98 -1.43 -3.44
C ALA A 11 -7.48 -2.87 -3.41
N ALA A 12 -6.45 -3.14 -2.61
CA ALA A 12 -5.94 -4.48 -2.33
C ALA A 12 -5.72 -4.62 -0.82
N ILE A 13 -6.08 -5.78 -0.27
CA ILE A 13 -5.78 -6.12 1.12
C ILE A 13 -4.39 -6.73 1.20
N LEU A 14 -3.56 -6.20 2.09
CA LEU A 14 -2.19 -6.67 2.32
C LEU A 14 -2.12 -7.47 3.61
N GLY A 15 -1.05 -8.25 3.79
CA GLY A 15 -0.90 -9.14 4.94
C GLY A 15 -0.58 -8.46 6.28
N SER A 16 -0.41 -7.13 6.29
CA SER A 16 -0.13 -6.34 7.49
C SER A 16 -0.44 -4.86 7.24
N GLN A 17 -0.18 -4.03 8.25
CA GLN A 17 -0.39 -2.59 8.19
C GLN A 17 0.57 -1.92 7.18
N ILE A 18 0.09 -0.85 6.54
CA ILE A 18 0.91 0.02 5.69
C ILE A 18 1.51 1.10 6.60
N THR A 19 2.80 0.96 6.91
CA THR A 19 3.50 1.87 7.84
C THR A 19 4.61 2.67 7.18
N GLY A 20 4.89 2.43 5.91
CA GLY A 20 5.83 3.20 5.09
C GLY A 20 5.13 3.98 3.98
N PHE A 21 5.90 4.84 3.30
CA PHE A 21 5.39 5.60 2.17
C PHE A 21 5.49 4.80 0.86
N PRO A 22 4.48 4.86 -0.02
CA PRO A 22 4.56 4.29 -1.35
C PRO A 22 5.62 5.01 -2.19
N VAL A 23 6.32 4.26 -3.04
CA VAL A 23 7.30 4.78 -4.01
C VAL A 23 7.00 4.23 -5.39
N THR A 24 7.09 5.07 -6.41
CA THR A 24 7.00 4.66 -7.82
C THR A 24 8.34 4.76 -8.53
N TYR A 25 8.63 3.82 -9.42
CA TYR A 25 9.84 3.83 -10.25
C TYR A 25 9.61 3.12 -11.59
N GLU A 26 10.52 3.35 -12.54
CA GLU A 26 10.57 2.61 -13.79
C GLU A 26 11.81 1.69 -13.81
N ALA A 27 11.62 0.46 -14.27
CA ALA A 27 12.73 -0.45 -14.55
C ALA A 27 12.40 -1.31 -15.78
N GLY A 28 13.31 -1.35 -16.76
CA GLY A 28 13.11 -2.12 -17.99
C GLY A 28 11.86 -1.69 -18.78
N GLY A 29 11.56 -0.39 -18.82
CA GLY A 29 10.39 0.15 -19.51
C GLY A 29 9.04 -0.17 -18.86
N LYS A 30 9.04 -0.68 -17.62
CA LYS A 30 7.82 -0.98 -16.85
C LYS A 30 7.76 -0.12 -15.58
N GLN A 31 6.61 0.47 -15.31
CA GLN A 31 6.35 1.22 -14.09
C GLN A 31 5.94 0.29 -12.94
N TYR A 32 6.47 0.56 -11.76
CA TYR A 32 6.20 -0.16 -10.52
C TYR A 32 5.77 0.80 -9.42
N LEU A 33 4.91 0.30 -8.54
CA LEU A 33 4.54 0.93 -7.27
C LEU A 33 4.90 -0.03 -6.15
N THR A 34 5.79 0.37 -5.24
CA THR A 34 6.17 -0.43 -4.08
C THR A 34 5.69 0.23 -2.80
N VAL A 35 5.10 -0.58 -1.92
CA VAL A 35 4.61 -0.17 -0.61
C VAL A 35 5.30 -1.01 0.48
N PRO A 36 5.98 -0.37 1.44
CA PRO A 36 6.45 -1.05 2.64
C PRO A 36 5.27 -1.40 3.56
N VAL A 37 5.13 -2.68 3.84
CA VAL A 37 4.09 -3.26 4.69
C VAL A 37 4.77 -3.90 5.89
N GLY A 38 4.20 -3.76 7.08
CA GLY A 38 4.77 -4.35 8.28
C GLY A 38 4.25 -3.73 9.57
N GLY A 39 4.95 -4.03 10.67
CA GLY A 39 4.66 -3.45 11.98
C GLY A 39 5.52 -2.22 12.27
N ALA A 40 4.90 -1.06 12.48
CA ALA A 40 5.53 0.08 13.13
C ALA A 40 4.95 0.22 14.54
N ALA A 41 5.81 0.13 15.56
CA ALA A 41 5.41 0.08 16.97
C ALA A 41 4.61 1.32 17.43
N ILE A 42 4.74 2.44 16.73
CA ILE A 42 4.19 3.76 17.11
C ILE A 42 2.84 4.10 16.46
N PHE A 43 2.37 3.33 15.46
CA PHE A 43 1.10 3.59 14.75
C PHE A 43 0.15 2.39 14.87
N ARG A 44 -0.30 2.09 16.09
CA ARG A 44 -1.28 1.02 16.30
C ARG A 44 -2.66 1.48 15.88
N MET A 45 -3.11 1.05 14.70
CA MET A 45 -4.46 1.36 14.19
C MET A 45 -5.57 1.00 15.19
N SER A 46 -5.36 -0.03 16.01
CA SER A 46 -6.28 -0.42 17.09
C SER A 46 -6.57 0.69 18.11
N ASN A 47 -5.72 1.71 18.23
CA ASN A 47 -5.97 2.84 19.12
C ASN A 47 -7.02 3.82 18.57
N TYR A 48 -7.28 3.79 17.26
CA TYR A 48 -8.14 4.75 16.57
C TYR A 48 -9.36 4.09 15.92
N ALA A 49 -9.22 2.84 15.46
CA ALA A 49 -10.27 2.05 14.81
C ALA A 49 -10.19 0.59 15.32
N PRO A 50 -10.56 0.34 16.60
CA PRO A 50 -10.45 -0.97 17.23
C PRO A 50 -11.35 -2.05 16.59
N GLU A 51 -12.36 -1.63 15.83
CA GLU A 51 -13.25 -2.51 15.07
C GLU A 51 -12.60 -3.10 13.81
N LEU A 52 -11.46 -2.55 13.37
CA LEU A 52 -10.75 -3.01 12.18
C LEU A 52 -9.64 -4.00 12.55
N GLU A 53 -9.53 -5.07 11.76
CA GLU A 53 -8.40 -6.00 11.86
C GLU A 53 -7.12 -5.33 11.33
N ALA A 54 -6.13 -5.18 12.20
CA ALA A 54 -4.83 -4.59 11.86
C ALA A 54 -3.70 -5.52 12.33
N PRO A 55 -3.29 -6.50 11.50
CA PRO A 55 -2.22 -7.44 11.85
C PRO A 55 -0.90 -6.70 12.13
N MET A 56 -0.10 -7.25 13.05
CA MET A 56 1.25 -6.76 13.35
C MET A 56 2.31 -7.70 12.78
N GLY A 57 3.46 -7.15 12.38
CA GLY A 57 4.58 -7.93 11.84
C GLY A 57 4.48 -8.16 10.34
N SER A 58 5.03 -9.28 9.85
CA SER A 58 5.04 -9.64 8.42
C SER A 58 5.64 -8.54 7.51
N ASN A 59 6.83 -8.08 7.87
CA ASN A 59 7.52 -7.01 7.15
C ASN A 59 7.85 -7.45 5.72
N VAL A 60 7.33 -6.74 4.72
CA VAL A 60 7.50 -7.08 3.30
C VAL A 60 7.39 -5.82 2.43
N LEU A 61 8.08 -5.83 1.29
CA LEU A 61 7.85 -4.87 0.21
C LEU A 61 6.86 -5.49 -0.78
N VAL A 62 5.69 -4.89 -0.92
CA VAL A 62 4.69 -5.31 -1.92
C VAL A 62 4.83 -4.42 -3.14
N THR A 63 5.08 -5.03 -4.30
CA THR A 63 5.26 -4.31 -5.57
C THR A 63 4.15 -4.65 -6.55
N PHE A 64 3.49 -3.62 -7.08
CA PHE A 64 2.46 -3.70 -8.10
C PHE A 64 2.99 -3.22 -9.44
N ALA A 65 2.50 -3.85 -10.51
CA ALA A 65 2.69 -3.38 -11.87
C ALA A 65 1.51 -3.85 -12.72
N LEU A 66 1.22 -3.14 -13.81
CA LEU A 66 0.21 -3.61 -14.77
C LEU A 66 0.67 -4.92 -15.43
N PRO A 67 -0.25 -5.82 -15.80
CA PRO A 67 0.08 -6.93 -16.68
C PRO A 67 0.56 -6.41 -18.05
N PRO A 68 1.31 -7.20 -18.82
CA PRO A 68 1.64 -6.82 -20.20
C PRO A 68 0.36 -6.57 -21.01
N SER A 69 0.41 -5.66 -21.96
CA SER A 69 -0.67 -5.48 -22.94
C SER A 69 -0.86 -6.77 -23.73
N ARG A 70 -2.12 -7.09 -24.01
CA ARG A 70 -2.49 -8.29 -24.79
C ARG A 70 -2.15 -8.14 -26.27
#